data_AF-A0A015IZI7-F1
#
_entry.id   AF-A0A015IZI7-F1
#
_cell.length_a   1.000
_cell.length_b   1.000
_cell.length_c   1.000
_cell.angle_alpha   90.00
_cell.angle_beta   90.00
_cell.angle_gamma   90.00
#
_symmetry.space_group_name_H-M   'P 1'
#
loop_
_entity.id
_entity.type
_entity.pdbx_description
1 polymer ?
#
loop_
_entity_poly.entity_id
_entity_poly.type
_entity_poly.pdbx_seq_one_letter_code
_entity_poly.pdbx_strand_id
1 'polypeptide(L)'
;MLTGRVTEDRLMTQDAIYEAQQQQKQRHDENLVRIFYKIGDLVLLYKSQLRGKKKLQDRWKGPYYIHEDLGNGVYKLRTLQGDILKTPVNSERLKLYNQRMEPYQSILKDLLQTTPVEVTPFPLPYEPNMKPERKFEILCDALNRIKHFNNRLLLLVHLYYLGRFLEKETESSVQRNYFVRQLTAHYRTSATRIFYIFEIPGAKQIMRTKKTNVSLLRELNTQEYQGLVLQASEIFNGVEN
;
A
#
# COMPACT_ATOMS: atom_id res chain seq x y z
N MET A 1 68.72 -26.13 -2.49
CA MET A 1 67.57 -25.90 -3.39
C MET A 1 66.35 -25.47 -2.57
N LEU A 2 66.31 -24.22 -2.09
CA LEU A 2 65.23 -23.68 -1.23
C LEU A 2 64.33 -22.66 -1.97
N THR A 3 64.72 -22.25 -3.18
CA THR A 3 64.04 -21.22 -3.97
C THR A 3 62.87 -21.76 -4.81
N GLY A 4 62.86 -23.05 -5.14
CA GLY A 4 61.79 -23.71 -5.91
C GLY A 4 60.47 -23.81 -5.16
N ARG A 5 60.48 -24.32 -3.91
CA ARG A 5 59.25 -24.43 -3.09
C ARG A 5 58.58 -23.09 -2.83
N VAL A 6 59.36 -22.04 -2.54
CA VAL A 6 58.83 -20.70 -2.26
C VAL A 6 58.22 -20.04 -3.51
N THR A 7 58.68 -20.40 -4.71
CA THR A 7 58.10 -19.90 -5.96
C THR A 7 56.84 -20.68 -6.35
N GLU A 8 56.83 -21.98 -6.09
CA GLU A 8 55.68 -22.87 -6.29
C GLU A 8 54.52 -22.52 -5.34
N ASP A 9 54.81 -22.30 -4.05
CA ASP A 9 53.80 -21.87 -3.05
C ASP A 9 53.20 -20.50 -3.39
N ARG A 10 53.98 -19.59 -3.98
CA ARG A 10 53.49 -18.27 -4.44
C ARG A 10 52.58 -18.39 -5.65
N LEU A 11 52.91 -19.28 -6.60
CA LEU A 11 52.07 -19.54 -7.76
C LEU A 11 50.71 -20.12 -7.33
N MET A 12 50.74 -21.15 -6.47
CA MET A 12 49.54 -21.79 -5.92
C MET A 12 48.66 -20.80 -5.15
N THR A 13 49.30 -19.86 -4.42
CA THR A 13 48.56 -18.80 -3.71
C THR A 13 47.92 -17.80 -4.68
N GLN A 14 48.59 -17.42 -5.77
CA GLN A 14 48.03 -16.53 -6.77
C GLN A 14 46.84 -17.16 -7.52
N ASP A 15 46.95 -18.43 -7.87
CA ASP A 15 45.88 -19.17 -8.54
C ASP A 15 44.66 -19.30 -7.63
N ALA A 16 44.85 -19.64 -6.36
CA ALA A 16 43.75 -19.72 -5.38
C ALA A 16 43.05 -18.36 -5.16
N ILE A 17 43.81 -17.26 -5.12
CA ILE A 17 43.24 -15.89 -5.02
C ILE A 17 42.43 -15.55 -6.27
N TYR A 18 42.95 -15.89 -7.45
CA TYR A 18 42.26 -15.65 -8.71
C TYR A 18 40.94 -16.43 -8.78
N GLU A 19 40.96 -17.72 -8.45
CA GLU A 19 39.75 -18.56 -8.40
C GLU A 19 38.72 -18.03 -7.40
N ALA A 20 39.14 -17.61 -6.22
CA ALA A 20 38.26 -17.02 -5.21
C ALA A 20 37.61 -15.72 -5.72
N GLN A 21 38.36 -14.87 -6.42
CA GLN A 21 37.83 -13.65 -7.04
C GLN A 21 36.83 -13.95 -8.15
N GLN A 22 37.07 -14.97 -8.98
CA GLN A 22 36.13 -15.38 -10.02
C GLN A 22 34.83 -15.93 -9.43
N GLN A 23 34.91 -16.80 -8.41
CA GLN A 23 33.73 -17.33 -7.73
C GLN A 23 32.93 -16.23 -7.02
N GLN A 24 33.60 -15.26 -6.39
CA GLN A 24 32.94 -14.11 -5.75
C GLN A 24 32.23 -13.25 -6.79
N LYS A 25 32.87 -12.98 -7.93
CA LYS A 25 32.27 -12.23 -9.04
C LYS A 25 31.04 -12.98 -9.59
N GLN A 26 31.16 -14.28 -9.83
CA GLN A 26 30.07 -15.09 -10.38
C GLN A 26 28.86 -15.11 -9.44
N ARG A 27 29.06 -15.33 -8.13
CA ARG A 27 27.98 -15.25 -7.13
C ARG A 27 27.37 -13.85 -7.04
N HIS A 28 28.16 -12.80 -7.21
CA HIS A 28 27.66 -11.42 -7.20
C HIS A 28 26.82 -11.14 -8.46
N ASP A 29 27.31 -11.55 -9.63
CA ASP A 29 26.65 -11.37 -10.93
C ASP A 29 25.35 -12.19 -11.04
N GLU A 30 25.30 -13.40 -10.45
CA GLU A 30 24.09 -14.22 -10.37
C GLU A 30 22.97 -13.58 -9.53
N ASN A 31 23.32 -12.77 -8.51
CA ASN A 31 22.36 -12.10 -7.64
C ASN A 31 21.95 -10.69 -8.12
N LEU A 32 22.56 -10.21 -9.20
CA LEU A 32 22.27 -8.89 -9.77
C LEU A 32 20.95 -8.91 -10.54
N VAL A 33 19.86 -8.56 -9.86
CA VAL A 33 18.60 -8.23 -10.53
C VAL A 33 18.77 -6.88 -11.24
N ARG A 34 18.96 -6.92 -12.56
CA ARG A 34 19.02 -5.70 -13.39
C ARG A 34 17.62 -5.11 -13.51
N ILE A 35 17.38 -4.02 -12.79
CA ILE A 35 16.16 -3.23 -12.91
C ILE A 35 16.36 -2.19 -14.01
N PHE A 36 15.55 -2.27 -15.06
CA PHE A 36 15.50 -1.26 -16.13
C PHE A 36 14.30 -0.34 -15.93
N TYR A 37 14.52 0.95 -16.15
CA TYR A 37 13.49 1.99 -16.10
C TYR A 37 13.24 2.55 -17.50
N LYS A 38 12.04 3.05 -17.75
CA LYS A 38 11.64 3.69 -19.00
C LYS A 38 11.69 5.21 -18.86
N ILE A 39 11.95 5.90 -19.97
CA ILE A 39 11.82 7.36 -20.02
C ILE A 39 10.40 7.76 -19.56
N GLY A 40 10.33 8.70 -18.62
CA GLY A 40 9.09 9.12 -17.97
C GLY A 40 8.74 8.38 -16.68
N ASP A 41 9.43 7.29 -16.32
CA ASP A 41 9.24 6.65 -15.03
C ASP A 41 9.62 7.61 -13.90
N LEU A 42 8.80 7.63 -12.84
CA LEU A 42 9.05 8.43 -11.66
C LEU A 42 9.87 7.59 -10.66
N VAL A 43 11.01 8.09 -10.22
CA VAL A 43 11.98 7.36 -9.38
C VAL A 43 12.48 8.19 -8.20
N LEU A 44 12.95 7.50 -7.17
CA LEU A 44 13.70 8.07 -6.05
C LEU A 44 15.19 7.75 -6.19
N LEU A 45 16.03 8.73 -5.85
CA LEU A 45 17.48 8.66 -5.90
C LEU A 45 18.09 8.42 -4.51
N TYR A 46 18.90 7.40 -4.35
CA TYR A 46 19.62 7.12 -3.10
C TYR A 46 20.80 8.08 -2.88
N LYS A 47 20.85 8.74 -1.72
CA LYS A 47 21.97 9.57 -1.25
C LYS A 47 23.07 8.67 -0.67
N SER A 48 24.20 8.56 -1.37
CA SER A 48 25.35 7.74 -0.93
C SER A 48 26.22 8.39 0.16
N GLN A 49 26.09 9.70 0.40
CA GLN A 49 27.02 10.42 1.30
C GLN A 49 26.98 9.88 2.74
N LEU A 50 28.18 9.64 3.29
CA LEU A 50 28.43 8.89 4.52
C LEU A 50 28.63 9.76 5.78
N ARG A 51 28.86 11.07 5.65
CA ARG A 51 29.21 11.94 6.80
C ARG A 51 27.97 12.38 7.60
N GLY A 52 28.03 12.23 8.93
CA GLY A 52 27.08 12.86 9.87
C GLY A 52 25.74 12.15 10.11
N LYS A 53 25.65 10.83 9.90
CA LYS A 53 24.38 10.10 9.97
C LYS A 53 23.80 10.05 11.39
N LYS A 54 22.51 10.40 11.51
CA LYS A 54 21.64 9.98 12.62
C LYS A 54 20.79 8.77 12.19
N LYS A 55 20.49 7.85 13.11
CA LYS A 55 19.57 6.73 12.85
C LYS A 55 18.21 7.26 12.35
N LEU A 56 17.53 6.49 11.49
CA LEU A 56 16.18 6.78 10.92
C LEU A 56 16.06 7.92 9.88
N GLN A 57 17.15 8.52 9.40
CA GLN A 57 17.04 9.51 8.31
C GLN A 57 16.74 8.86 6.95
N ASP A 58 15.78 9.44 6.22
CA ASP A 58 15.48 9.01 4.85
C ASP A 58 16.66 9.30 3.92
N ARG A 59 17.08 8.26 3.21
CA ARG A 59 18.22 8.28 2.28
C ARG A 59 17.79 8.46 0.84
N TRP A 60 16.50 8.44 0.55
CA TRP A 60 15.94 8.63 -0.78
C TRP A 60 15.63 10.13 -1.00
N LYS A 61 16.02 10.67 -2.16
CA LYS A 61 15.63 12.00 -2.66
C LYS A 61 14.68 11.83 -3.83
N GLY A 62 13.89 12.86 -4.09
CA GLY A 62 12.99 12.91 -5.24
C GLY A 62 11.54 13.05 -4.79
N PRO A 63 10.57 12.88 -5.69
CA PRO A 63 10.67 12.14 -6.96
C PRO A 63 11.38 12.86 -8.13
N TYR A 64 11.90 12.08 -9.09
CA TYR A 64 12.50 12.53 -10.36
C TYR A 64 11.95 11.70 -11.53
N TYR A 65 11.91 12.28 -12.73
CA TYR A 65 11.62 11.54 -13.96
C TYR A 65 12.90 10.96 -14.55
N ILE A 66 12.84 9.74 -15.09
CA ILE A 66 13.83 9.28 -16.07
C ILE A 66 13.71 10.16 -17.31
N HIS A 67 14.77 10.88 -17.63
CA HIS A 67 14.82 11.78 -18.78
C HIS A 67 15.42 11.12 -20.01
N GLU A 68 16.51 10.38 -19.81
CA GLU A 68 17.29 9.76 -20.88
C GLU A 68 17.89 8.45 -20.36
N ASP A 69 17.86 7.42 -21.20
CA ASP A 69 18.58 6.16 -20.97
C ASP A 69 19.91 6.23 -21.72
N LEU A 70 21.02 6.19 -20.98
CA LEU A 70 22.37 6.21 -21.54
C LEU A 70 22.93 4.79 -21.77
N GLY A 71 22.11 3.76 -21.56
CA GLY A 71 22.50 2.36 -21.66
C GLY A 71 23.12 1.81 -20.36
N ASN A 72 23.21 0.47 -20.28
CA ASN A 72 23.80 -0.26 -19.16
C ASN A 72 23.22 0.11 -17.77
N GLY A 73 21.94 0.49 -17.73
CA GLY A 73 21.26 0.89 -16.49
C GLY A 73 21.73 2.24 -15.97
N VAL A 74 22.27 3.13 -16.80
CA VAL A 74 22.64 4.50 -16.42
C VAL A 74 21.64 5.48 -17.01
N TYR A 75 21.10 6.36 -16.16
CA TYR A 75 20.02 7.28 -16.54
C TYR A 75 20.36 8.73 -16.21
N LYS A 76 19.92 9.66 -17.05
CA LYS A 76 19.76 11.06 -16.64
C LYS A 76 18.40 11.27 -16.00
N LEU A 77 18.39 12.01 -14.91
CA LEU A 77 17.16 12.33 -14.18
C LEU A 77 16.75 13.78 -14.46
N ARG A 78 15.45 14.04 -14.40
CA ARG A 78 14.87 15.38 -14.47
C ARG A 78 14.02 15.65 -13.23
N THR A 79 14.09 16.86 -12.67
CA THR A 79 13.21 17.30 -11.58
C THR A 79 11.77 17.40 -12.06
N LEU A 80 10.82 17.45 -11.13
CA LEU A 80 9.41 17.66 -11.47
C LEU A 80 9.22 18.99 -12.24
N GLN A 81 10.06 19.99 -11.95
CA GLN A 81 10.04 21.32 -12.54
C GLN A 81 10.64 21.40 -13.94
N GLY A 82 11.38 20.37 -14.39
CA GLY A 82 12.00 20.36 -15.73
C GLY A 82 13.51 20.36 -15.75
N ASP A 83 14.19 20.58 -14.63
CA ASP A 83 15.65 20.68 -14.59
C ASP A 83 16.32 19.32 -14.70
N ILE A 84 17.24 19.18 -15.64
CA ILE A 84 17.99 17.94 -15.83
C ILE A 84 19.19 17.91 -14.86
N LEU A 85 19.32 16.82 -14.11
CA LEU A 85 20.46 16.60 -13.24
C LEU A 85 21.71 16.38 -14.08
N LYS A 86 22.78 17.13 -13.77
CA LYS A 86 24.05 17.08 -14.51
C LYS A 86 24.70 15.71 -14.48
N THR A 87 24.63 15.01 -13.35
CA THR A 87 25.28 13.72 -13.15
C THR A 87 24.34 12.56 -13.47
N PRO A 88 24.70 11.68 -14.42
CA PRO A 88 24.01 10.42 -14.63
C PRO A 88 24.05 9.53 -13.37
N VAL A 89 23.04 8.68 -13.22
CA VAL A 89 22.89 7.81 -12.07
C VAL A 89 22.65 6.37 -12.53
N ASN A 90 23.34 5.42 -11.90
CA ASN A 90 23.09 3.99 -12.10
C ASN A 90 21.76 3.56 -11.46
N SER A 91 21.05 2.66 -12.14
CA SER A 91 19.83 1.95 -11.74
C SER A 91 19.84 1.42 -10.31
N GLU A 92 20.98 0.95 -9.81
CA GLU A 92 21.14 0.44 -8.43
C GLU A 92 20.87 1.50 -7.35
N ARG A 93 21.04 2.78 -7.70
CA ARG A 93 20.75 3.91 -6.82
C ARG A 93 19.36 4.47 -7.02
N LEU A 94 18.56 3.85 -7.86
CA LEU A 94 17.19 4.25 -8.17
C LEU A 94 16.22 3.21 -7.61
N LYS A 95 15.03 3.67 -7.27
CA LYS A 95 13.86 2.82 -7.10
C LYS A 95 12.65 3.53 -7.67
N LEU A 96 11.68 2.79 -8.20
CA LEU A 96 10.41 3.35 -8.64
C LEU A 96 9.74 4.12 -7.49
N TYR A 97 9.28 5.32 -7.81
CA TYR A 97 8.45 6.12 -6.94
C TYR A 97 7.00 5.79 -7.23
N ASN A 98 6.38 5.08 -6.30
CA ASN A 98 4.94 4.85 -6.34
C ASN A 98 4.24 6.14 -5.89
N GLN A 99 3.82 6.96 -6.86
CA GLN A 99 3.05 8.15 -6.55
C GLN A 99 1.81 7.75 -5.77
N ARG A 100 1.71 8.28 -4.54
CA ARG A 100 0.51 8.11 -3.73
C ARG A 100 -0.61 8.83 -4.46
N MET A 101 -1.60 8.06 -4.91
CA MET A 101 -2.84 8.62 -5.42
C MET A 101 -3.63 9.18 -4.25
N GLU A 102 -4.22 10.36 -4.42
CA GLU A 102 -4.99 10.99 -3.34
C GLU A 102 -6.12 10.07 -2.84
N PRO A 103 -6.44 10.10 -1.53
CA PRO A 103 -7.45 9.21 -0.96
C PRO A 103 -8.79 9.27 -1.68
N TYR A 104 -9.26 10.48 -2.01
CA TYR A 104 -10.49 10.71 -2.75
C TYR A 104 -10.51 9.97 -4.09
N GLN A 105 -9.49 10.21 -4.93
CA GLN A 105 -9.39 9.63 -6.27
C GLN A 105 -9.23 8.10 -6.23
N SER A 106 -8.52 7.58 -5.23
CA SER A 106 -8.33 6.14 -5.04
C SER A 106 -9.65 5.44 -4.73
N ILE A 107 -10.48 6.03 -3.87
CA ILE A 107 -11.76 5.46 -3.46
C ILE A 107 -12.80 5.63 -4.57
N LEU A 108 -12.85 6.80 -5.22
CA LEU A 108 -13.76 7.04 -6.35
C LEU A 108 -13.52 6.05 -7.49
N LYS A 109 -12.25 5.79 -7.84
CA LYS A 109 -11.91 4.78 -8.86
C LYS A 109 -12.38 3.38 -8.49
N ASP A 110 -12.30 3.03 -7.20
CA ASP A 110 -12.77 1.74 -6.71
C ASP A 110 -14.31 1.65 -6.65
N LEU A 111 -15.02 2.77 -6.44
CA LEU A 111 -16.48 2.84 -6.54
C LEU A 111 -16.95 2.58 -7.98
N LEU A 112 -16.20 3.04 -8.98
CA LEU A 112 -16.49 2.81 -10.40
C LEU A 112 -16.11 1.40 -10.90
N GLN A 113 -15.51 0.57 -10.04
CA GLN A 113 -15.04 -0.76 -10.44
C GLN A 113 -16.21 -1.74 -10.64
N THR A 114 -16.34 -2.29 -11.85
CA THR A 114 -17.40 -3.25 -12.21
C THR A 114 -16.94 -4.71 -12.22
N THR A 115 -15.62 -4.95 -12.15
CA THR A 115 -15.05 -6.32 -12.16
C THR A 115 -14.45 -6.71 -10.79
N PRO A 116 -14.60 -7.97 -10.34
CA PRO A 116 -15.34 -9.04 -11.01
C PRO A 116 -16.87 -8.81 -10.97
N VAL A 117 -17.56 -9.32 -12.00
CA VAL A 117 -19.02 -9.14 -12.18
C VAL A 117 -19.76 -9.81 -11.03
N GLU A 118 -19.45 -11.10 -10.81
CA GLU A 118 -19.97 -11.88 -9.70
C GLU A 118 -19.03 -11.77 -8.49
N VAL A 119 -19.59 -11.32 -7.37
CA VAL A 119 -18.90 -11.20 -6.09
C VAL A 119 -19.80 -11.67 -4.97
N THR A 120 -19.24 -12.51 -4.10
CA THR A 120 -19.89 -12.90 -2.85
C THR A 120 -19.22 -12.15 -1.69
N PRO A 121 -19.92 -11.23 -1.01
CA PRO A 121 -19.38 -10.56 0.16
C PRO A 121 -19.24 -11.55 1.32
N PHE A 122 -18.30 -11.28 2.24
CA PHE A 122 -18.22 -12.06 3.47
C PHE A 122 -19.57 -12.01 4.21
N PRO A 123 -20.08 -13.13 4.71
CA PRO A 123 -21.39 -13.17 5.35
C PRO A 123 -21.43 -12.29 6.60
N LEU A 124 -22.62 -11.84 6.99
CA LEU A 124 -22.81 -11.23 8.31
C LEU A 124 -22.39 -12.23 9.39
N PRO A 125 -21.65 -11.82 10.43
CA PRO A 125 -21.14 -12.74 11.43
C PRO A 125 -22.19 -13.10 12.51
N TYR A 126 -23.40 -12.54 12.45
CA TYR A 126 -24.48 -12.75 13.41
C TYR A 126 -25.83 -12.96 12.71
N GLU A 127 -26.76 -13.57 13.44
CA GLU A 127 -28.14 -13.74 12.97
C GLU A 127 -28.99 -12.48 13.21
N PRO A 128 -29.90 -12.10 12.29
CA PRO A 128 -30.68 -10.86 12.40
C PRO A 128 -31.56 -10.73 13.64
N ASN A 129 -32.01 -11.86 14.21
CA ASN A 129 -32.90 -11.92 15.37
C ASN A 129 -32.17 -11.87 16.73
N MET A 130 -30.84 -11.79 16.75
CA MET A 130 -30.07 -11.66 17.99
C MET A 130 -30.28 -10.30 18.65
N LYS A 131 -30.13 -10.26 19.97
CA LYS A 131 -30.14 -9.01 20.74
C LYS A 131 -28.99 -8.07 20.28
N PRO A 132 -29.19 -6.74 20.28
CA PRO A 132 -28.18 -5.78 19.83
C PRO A 132 -26.82 -5.93 20.53
N GLU A 133 -26.81 -6.21 21.83
CA GLU A 133 -25.59 -6.40 22.61
C GLU A 133 -24.78 -7.58 22.07
N ARG A 134 -25.46 -8.70 21.77
CA ARG A 134 -24.81 -9.89 21.25
C ARG A 134 -24.26 -9.68 19.84
N LYS A 135 -25.01 -8.96 18.98
CA LYS A 135 -24.53 -8.58 17.64
C LYS A 135 -23.27 -7.73 17.72
N PHE A 136 -23.26 -6.75 18.63
CA PHE A 136 -22.10 -5.87 18.84
C PHE A 136 -20.86 -6.63 19.33
N GLU A 137 -21.02 -7.53 20.30
CA GLU A 137 -19.94 -8.41 20.78
C GLU A 137 -19.32 -9.21 19.64
N ILE A 138 -20.16 -9.89 18.85
CA ILE A 138 -19.71 -10.71 17.71
C ILE A 138 -18.93 -9.87 16.69
N LEU A 139 -19.41 -8.67 16.37
CA LEU A 139 -18.72 -7.74 15.47
C LEU A 139 -17.35 -7.31 16.02
N CYS A 140 -17.28 -6.98 17.31
CA CYS A 140 -16.03 -6.57 17.95
C CYS A 140 -15.03 -7.72 18.03
N ASP A 141 -15.48 -8.93 18.38
CA ASP A 141 -14.66 -10.12 18.40
C ASP A 141 -14.11 -10.45 17.03
N ALA A 142 -14.93 -10.34 15.98
CA ALA A 142 -14.49 -10.52 14.61
C ALA A 142 -13.41 -9.49 14.24
N LEU A 143 -13.60 -8.21 14.57
CA LEU A 143 -12.58 -7.17 14.31
C LEU A 143 -11.28 -7.44 15.07
N ASN A 144 -11.35 -7.91 16.31
CA ASN A 144 -10.17 -8.29 17.10
C ASN A 144 -9.43 -9.45 16.47
N ARG A 145 -10.14 -10.49 16.00
CA ARG A 145 -9.53 -11.60 15.26
C ARG A 145 -8.86 -11.10 13.98
N ILE A 146 -9.53 -10.25 13.20
CA ILE A 146 -9.04 -9.71 11.93
C ILE A 146 -7.75 -8.90 12.10
N LYS A 147 -7.52 -8.24 13.24
CA LYS A 147 -6.24 -7.54 13.50
C LYS A 147 -5.01 -8.44 13.31
N HIS A 148 -5.16 -9.73 13.52
CA HIS A 148 -4.09 -10.72 13.38
C HIS A 148 -3.94 -11.26 11.95
N PHE A 149 -4.91 -10.99 11.06
CA PHE A 149 -4.91 -11.41 9.66
C PHE A 149 -4.74 -10.21 8.74
N ASN A 150 -3.76 -10.26 7.82
CA ASN A 150 -3.53 -9.16 6.87
C ASN A 150 -4.52 -9.19 5.68
N ASN A 151 -5.83 -9.20 5.96
CA ASN A 151 -6.89 -9.22 4.94
C ASN A 151 -7.68 -7.90 4.91
N ARG A 152 -7.33 -7.03 3.97
CA ARG A 152 -7.92 -5.70 3.76
C ARG A 152 -9.44 -5.76 3.52
N LEU A 153 -9.89 -6.64 2.62
CA LEU A 153 -11.31 -6.73 2.24
C LEU A 153 -12.14 -7.21 3.42
N LEU A 154 -11.64 -8.20 4.16
CA LEU A 154 -12.31 -8.72 5.35
C LEU A 154 -12.51 -7.64 6.41
N LEU A 155 -11.48 -6.83 6.67
CA LEU A 155 -11.56 -5.70 7.59
C LEU A 155 -12.59 -4.65 7.14
N LEU A 156 -12.60 -4.28 5.85
CA LEU A 156 -13.55 -3.30 5.32
C LEU A 156 -15.00 -3.78 5.45
N VAL A 157 -15.28 -5.04 5.09
CA VAL A 157 -16.63 -5.60 5.18
C VAL A 157 -17.10 -5.68 6.64
N HIS A 158 -16.23 -6.05 7.58
CA HIS A 158 -16.60 -6.08 9.00
C HIS A 158 -16.82 -4.69 9.59
N LEU A 159 -16.05 -3.70 9.17
CA LEU A 159 -16.28 -2.30 9.56
C LEU A 159 -17.55 -1.72 8.91
N TYR A 160 -17.87 -2.13 7.68
CA TYR A 160 -19.15 -1.82 7.04
C TYR A 160 -20.32 -2.39 7.85
N TYR A 161 -20.25 -3.65 8.28
CA TYR A 161 -21.28 -4.26 9.13
C TYR A 161 -21.38 -3.60 10.50
N LEU A 162 -20.26 -3.20 11.10
CA LEU A 162 -20.28 -2.42 12.34
C LEU A 162 -20.97 -1.07 12.14
N GLY A 163 -20.65 -0.35 11.06
CA GLY A 163 -21.30 0.93 10.76
C GLY A 163 -22.79 0.78 10.47
N ARG A 164 -23.18 -0.25 9.70
CA ARG A 164 -24.59 -0.59 9.46
C ARG A 164 -25.33 -0.88 10.76
N PHE A 165 -24.75 -1.70 11.65
CA PHE A 165 -25.33 -2.00 12.95
C PHE A 165 -25.56 -0.71 13.76
N LEU A 166 -24.54 0.15 13.84
CA LEU A 166 -24.61 1.41 14.59
C LEU A 166 -25.62 2.41 14.03
N GLU A 167 -25.81 2.48 12.71
CA GLU A 167 -26.67 3.50 12.09
C GLU A 167 -28.08 3.01 11.77
N LYS A 168 -28.29 1.69 11.59
CA LYS A 168 -29.57 1.12 11.14
C LYS A 168 -30.21 0.13 12.11
N GLU A 169 -29.45 -0.47 13.03
CA GLU A 169 -29.96 -1.51 13.93
C GLU A 169 -30.05 -1.08 15.39
N THR A 170 -29.58 0.12 15.73
CA THR A 170 -29.80 0.72 17.06
C THR A 170 -31.14 1.46 17.10
N GLU A 171 -31.90 1.25 18.17
CA GLU A 171 -33.24 1.81 18.37
C GLU A 171 -33.23 3.32 18.67
N SER A 172 -32.13 3.83 19.22
CA SER A 172 -32.01 5.24 19.60
C SER A 172 -30.58 5.75 19.55
N SER A 173 -30.44 7.07 19.44
CA SER A 173 -29.14 7.76 19.58
C SER A 173 -28.43 7.45 20.90
N VAL A 174 -29.19 7.17 21.97
CA VAL A 174 -28.63 6.80 23.28
C VAL A 174 -28.00 5.41 23.21
N GLN A 175 -28.71 4.43 22.65
CA GLN A 175 -28.19 3.07 22.46
C GLN A 175 -27.00 3.03 21.51
N ARG A 176 -27.05 3.80 20.41
CA ARG A 176 -25.89 3.98 19.52
C ARG A 176 -24.69 4.53 20.27
N ASN A 177 -24.88 5.58 21.07
CA ASN A 177 -23.80 6.18 21.86
C ASN A 177 -23.24 5.20 22.91
N TYR A 178 -24.07 4.34 23.50
CA TYR A 178 -23.62 3.27 24.40
C TYR A 178 -22.61 2.33 23.73
N PHE A 179 -22.87 1.87 22.50
CA PHE A 179 -21.94 1.03 21.74
C PHE A 179 -20.71 1.79 21.24
N VAL A 180 -20.91 2.98 20.68
CA VAL A 180 -19.83 3.83 20.13
C VAL A 180 -18.77 4.12 21.20
N ARG A 181 -19.16 4.37 22.46
CA ARG A 181 -18.23 4.65 23.56
C ARG A 181 -17.26 3.49 23.84
N GLN A 182 -17.63 2.27 23.51
CA GLN A 182 -16.80 1.06 23.70
C GLN A 182 -15.79 0.84 22.57
N LEU A 183 -15.97 1.50 21.42
CA LEU A 183 -15.05 1.39 20.27
C LEU A 183 -13.86 2.36 20.40
N THR A 184 -12.76 2.07 19.72
CA THR A 184 -11.66 3.03 19.57
C THR A 184 -12.04 4.14 18.58
N ALA A 185 -11.46 5.33 18.70
CA ALA A 185 -11.69 6.43 17.76
C ALA A 185 -11.42 6.03 16.30
N HIS A 186 -10.41 5.17 16.10
CA HIS A 186 -10.09 4.56 14.81
C HIS A 186 -11.28 3.78 14.24
N TYR A 187 -11.88 2.86 15.01
CA TYR A 187 -12.99 2.05 14.53
C TYR A 187 -14.30 2.83 14.40
N ARG A 188 -14.57 3.78 15.30
CA ARG A 188 -15.73 4.68 15.18
C ARG A 188 -15.70 5.41 13.83
N THR A 189 -14.62 6.13 13.56
CA THR A 189 -14.47 6.93 12.34
C THR A 189 -14.54 6.05 11.09
N SER A 190 -13.85 4.90 11.11
CA SER A 190 -13.79 4.02 9.95
C SER A 190 -15.13 3.36 9.66
N ALA A 191 -15.82 2.83 10.67
CA ALA A 191 -17.11 2.17 10.51
C ALA A 191 -18.16 3.13 9.94
N THR A 192 -18.27 4.34 10.51
CA THR A 192 -19.20 5.37 10.01
C THR A 192 -18.88 5.76 8.57
N ARG A 193 -17.62 6.10 8.26
CA ARG A 193 -17.24 6.54 6.91
C ARG A 193 -17.43 5.43 5.86
N ILE A 194 -17.04 4.20 6.18
CA ILE A 194 -17.24 3.05 5.29
C ILE A 194 -18.73 2.82 5.07
N PHE A 195 -19.53 2.84 6.12
CA PHE A 195 -20.96 2.59 6.00
C PHE A 195 -21.63 3.58 5.06
N TYR A 196 -21.46 4.89 5.26
CA TYR A 196 -22.12 5.89 4.41
C TYR A 196 -21.59 5.92 2.97
N ILE A 197 -20.30 5.67 2.73
CA ILE A 197 -19.77 5.58 1.35
C ILE A 197 -20.32 4.35 0.63
N PHE A 198 -20.50 3.23 1.34
CA PHE A 198 -20.94 1.96 0.76
C PHE A 198 -22.40 1.60 1.11
N GLU A 199 -23.20 2.56 1.57
CA GLU A 199 -24.59 2.30 2.02
C GLU A 199 -25.43 1.81 0.85
N ILE A 200 -25.41 2.55 -0.25
CA ILE A 200 -26.14 2.23 -1.49
C ILE A 200 -25.43 1.13 -2.30
N PRO A 201 -24.11 1.20 -2.56
CA PRO A 201 -23.41 0.13 -3.31
C PRO A 201 -23.40 -1.24 -2.59
N GLY A 202 -23.47 -1.22 -1.27
CA GLY A 202 -23.42 -2.39 -0.41
C GLY A 202 -22.06 -3.09 -0.32
N ALA A 203 -22.02 -4.16 0.47
CA ALA A 203 -20.81 -4.96 0.70
C ALA A 203 -20.25 -5.62 -0.58
N LYS A 204 -21.10 -5.85 -1.60
CA LYS A 204 -20.66 -6.37 -2.91
C LYS A 204 -19.64 -5.43 -3.55
N GLN A 205 -19.87 -4.11 -3.51
CA GLN A 205 -18.93 -3.17 -4.09
C GLN A 205 -17.60 -3.12 -3.34
N ILE A 206 -17.62 -3.32 -2.01
CA ILE A 206 -16.38 -3.44 -1.21
C ILE A 206 -15.48 -4.55 -1.76
N MET A 207 -16.06 -5.69 -2.17
CA MET A 207 -15.31 -6.82 -2.74
C MET A 207 -14.63 -6.50 -4.08
N ARG A 208 -15.11 -5.49 -4.82
CA ARG A 208 -14.52 -5.05 -6.08
C ARG A 208 -13.37 -4.06 -5.88
N THR A 209 -13.26 -3.44 -4.70
CA THR A 209 -12.23 -2.42 -4.43
C THR A 209 -10.82 -2.99 -4.56
N LYS A 210 -9.89 -2.24 -5.15
CA LYS A 210 -8.49 -2.65 -5.31
C LYS A 210 -7.58 -1.93 -4.31
N LYS A 211 -7.82 -0.64 -4.06
CA LYS A 211 -6.92 0.23 -3.26
C LYS A 211 -7.52 0.68 -1.94
N THR A 212 -8.84 0.84 -1.89
CA THR A 212 -9.61 1.34 -0.73
C THR A 212 -9.18 0.59 0.52
N ASN A 213 -8.80 1.30 1.55
CA ASN A 213 -8.43 0.72 2.84
C ASN A 213 -8.77 1.71 3.94
N VAL A 214 -8.73 1.23 5.18
CA VAL A 214 -9.13 2.01 6.35
C VAL A 214 -8.31 3.30 6.50
N SER A 215 -7.01 3.27 6.18
CA SER A 215 -6.16 4.46 6.23
C SER A 215 -6.61 5.52 5.23
N LEU A 216 -6.86 5.16 3.97
CA LEU A 216 -7.36 6.11 2.96
C LEU A 216 -8.68 6.75 3.40
N LEU A 217 -9.61 5.94 3.91
CA LEU A 217 -10.91 6.42 4.36
C LEU A 217 -10.80 7.38 5.55
N ARG A 218 -9.82 7.20 6.44
CA ARG A 218 -9.58 8.09 7.58
C ARG A 218 -8.86 9.38 7.20
N GLU A 219 -8.08 9.37 6.13
CA GLU A 219 -7.33 10.54 5.64
C GLU A 219 -8.21 11.56 4.91
N LEU A 220 -9.40 11.15 4.43
CA LEU A 220 -10.35 12.06 3.80
C LEU A 220 -10.67 13.24 4.72
N ASN A 221 -10.60 14.45 4.18
CA ASN A 221 -11.19 15.60 4.85
C ASN A 221 -12.72 15.56 4.76
N THR A 222 -13.41 16.47 5.45
CA THR A 222 -14.87 16.48 5.52
C THR A 222 -15.52 16.65 4.14
N GLN A 223 -15.00 17.54 3.29
CA GLN A 223 -15.54 17.82 1.96
C GLN A 223 -15.35 16.61 1.03
N GLU A 224 -14.16 16.01 1.04
CA GLU A 224 -13.87 14.80 0.26
C GLU A 224 -14.75 13.62 0.67
N TYR A 225 -14.94 13.43 1.97
CA TYR A 225 -15.80 12.38 2.49
C TYR A 225 -17.26 12.58 2.04
N GLN A 226 -17.81 13.79 2.22
CA GLN A 226 -19.17 14.11 1.78
C GLN A 226 -19.32 13.97 0.26
N GLY A 227 -18.32 14.42 -0.50
CA GLY A 227 -18.28 14.27 -1.94
C GLY A 227 -18.31 12.80 -2.38
N LEU A 228 -17.57 11.90 -1.72
CA LEU A 228 -17.60 10.47 -2.03
C LEU A 228 -18.94 9.82 -1.69
N VAL A 229 -19.59 10.22 -0.59
CA VAL A 229 -20.94 9.72 -0.26
C VAL A 229 -21.94 10.13 -1.34
N LEU A 230 -21.88 11.39 -1.80
CA LEU A 230 -22.72 11.88 -2.89
C LEU A 230 -22.44 11.14 -4.20
N GLN A 231 -21.16 11.01 -4.59
CA GLN A 231 -20.77 10.27 -5.79
C GLN A 231 -21.22 8.81 -5.74
N ALA A 232 -21.08 8.13 -4.60
CA ALA A 232 -21.56 6.77 -4.44
C ALA A 232 -23.09 6.68 -4.62
N SER A 233 -23.84 7.68 -4.14
CA SER A 233 -25.28 7.79 -4.38
C SER A 233 -25.58 7.99 -5.87
N GLU A 234 -24.93 8.93 -6.54
CA GLU A 234 -25.15 9.24 -7.96
C GLU A 234 -24.85 8.04 -8.87
N ILE A 235 -23.70 7.38 -8.66
CA ILE A 235 -23.25 6.25 -9.47
C ILE A 235 -24.22 5.07 -9.38
N PHE A 236 -24.80 4.82 -8.19
CA PHE A 236 -25.57 3.60 -7.93
C PHE A 236 -27.09 3.82 -7.88
N ASN A 237 -27.57 5.05 -7.69
CA ASN A 237 -28.99 5.39 -7.84
C ASN A 237 -29.34 5.77 -9.30
N GLY A 238 -28.39 6.24 -10.10
CA GLY A 238 -28.61 6.58 -11.51
C GLY A 238 -28.73 5.39 -12.48
N VAL A 239 -28.74 4.15 -11.97
CA VAL A 239 -28.88 2.90 -12.77
C VAL A 239 -30.34 2.44 -12.86
N GLU A 240 -31.28 3.18 -12.27
CA GLU A 240 -32.72 3.05 -12.57
C GLU A 240 -33.12 4.10 -13.62
N ASN A 241 -32.88 3.79 -14.91
CA ASN A 241 -33.68 4.17 -16.09
C ASN A 241 -33.12 3.50 -17.35
#